data_AF-A0A9D8WQ76-F1
#
_entry.id   AF-A0A9D8WQ76-F1
#
_cell.length_a   1.000
_cell.length_b   1.000
_cell.length_c   1.000
_cell.angle_alpha   90.00
_cell.angle_beta   90.00
_cell.angle_gamma   90.00
#
_symmetry.space_group_name_H-M   'P 1'
#
loop_
_entity.id
_entity.type
_entity.pdbx_description
1 polymer ?
#
loop_
_entity_poly.entity_id
_entity_poly.type
_entity_poly.pdbx_seq_one_letter_code
_entity_poly.pdbx_strand_id
1 'polypeptide(L)'
;MRECRLHAHSISLLLFIVAVMVVGCSTQKFVPDKEYLLSKVEVKSDVDDVDAAMLHQYVRQKANSKWFSLFNVPLGTYSLAGKDTTKWINRTLKNIGEKPVIYDSAQARLSCQDLLTAMHNMGYMNASVSLSKKISGKKIALKYDVHPGEPFYIRNVDYVIDDPVIEQLLGLRDSSKWGLHRGMKFTVANLDNERKRITNLLQNEGYYRFNKDFIRFSADSTANL
;
A
#
# COMPACT_ATOMS: atom_id res chain seq x y z
N MET A 1 -11.32 40.45 -60.42
CA MET A 1 -10.11 40.00 -59.68
C MET A 1 -9.99 40.51 -58.25
N ARG A 2 -10.52 41.71 -57.88
CA ARG A 2 -10.44 42.22 -56.50
C ARG A 2 -11.39 41.52 -55.51
N GLU A 3 -12.58 41.11 -55.95
CA GLU A 3 -13.57 40.45 -55.08
C GLU A 3 -13.15 39.03 -54.63
N CYS A 4 -12.49 38.25 -55.49
CA CYS A 4 -11.94 36.94 -55.10
C CYS A 4 -10.83 37.02 -54.03
N ARG A 5 -10.05 38.12 -54.00
CA ARG A 5 -9.00 38.31 -52.98
C ARG A 5 -9.60 38.63 -51.61
N LEU A 6 -10.71 39.38 -51.56
CA LEU A 6 -11.38 39.69 -50.29
C LEU A 6 -11.93 38.42 -49.63
N HIS A 7 -12.60 37.54 -50.38
CA HIS A 7 -13.11 36.27 -49.86
C HIS A 7 -12.01 35.31 -49.39
N ALA A 8 -10.86 35.28 -50.07
CA ALA A 8 -9.72 34.47 -49.64
C ALA A 8 -9.15 34.95 -48.29
N HIS A 9 -9.09 36.27 -48.05
CA HIS A 9 -8.68 36.83 -46.76
C HIS A 9 -9.72 36.58 -45.65
N SER A 10 -11.01 36.67 -45.95
CA SER A 10 -12.09 36.36 -45.01
C SER A 10 -12.08 34.89 -44.56
N ILE A 11 -11.85 33.96 -45.50
CA ILE A 11 -11.77 32.51 -45.21
C ILE A 11 -10.52 32.19 -44.38
N SER A 12 -9.38 32.81 -44.71
CA SER A 12 -8.13 32.64 -43.95
C SER A 12 -8.25 33.16 -42.52
N LEU A 13 -8.91 34.31 -42.32
CA LEU A 13 -9.19 34.87 -41.00
C LEU A 13 -10.13 33.97 -40.19
N LEU A 14 -11.17 33.41 -40.82
CA LEU A 14 -12.09 32.48 -40.17
C LEU A 14 -11.38 31.20 -39.73
N LEU A 15 -10.52 30.63 -40.59
CA LEU A 15 -9.71 29.45 -40.28
C LEU A 15 -8.70 29.72 -39.15
N PHE A 16 -8.11 30.91 -39.12
CA PHE A 16 -7.21 31.33 -38.03
C PHE A 16 -7.95 31.48 -36.70
N ILE A 17 -9.15 32.09 -36.70
CA ILE A 17 -9.99 32.21 -35.50
C ILE A 17 -10.42 30.83 -34.99
N VAL A 18 -10.83 29.93 -35.89
CA VAL A 18 -11.17 28.54 -35.53
C VAL A 18 -9.94 27.83 -34.96
N ALA A 19 -8.76 27.98 -35.56
CA ALA A 19 -7.52 27.38 -35.06
C ALA A 19 -7.14 27.90 -33.66
N VAL A 20 -7.31 29.20 -33.39
CA VAL A 20 -7.05 29.80 -32.07
C VAL A 20 -8.04 29.29 -31.01
N MET A 21 -9.31 29.03 -31.38
CA MET A 21 -10.30 28.47 -30.45
C MET A 21 -10.02 27.01 -30.06
N VAL A 22 -9.34 26.21 -30.89
CA VAL A 22 -9.00 24.81 -30.56
C VAL A 22 -7.86 24.71 -29.51
N VAL A 23 -7.04 25.76 -29.35
CA VAL A 23 -5.91 25.77 -28.39
C VAL A 23 -6.36 26.06 -26.95
N GLY A 24 -7.61 26.46 -26.72
CA GLY A 24 -8.12 26.90 -25.41
C GLY A 24 -8.61 25.81 -24.44
N CYS A 25 -8.70 24.55 -24.86
CA CYS A 25 -9.23 23.48 -24.00
C CYS A 25 -8.16 22.95 -23.03
N SER A 26 -8.01 23.63 -21.90
CA SER A 26 -7.26 23.14 -20.74
C SER A 26 -7.80 21.78 -20.27
N THR A 27 -6.92 20.79 -20.20
CA THR A 27 -7.17 19.42 -19.71
C THR A 27 -7.54 19.34 -18.21
N GLN A 28 -7.63 20.47 -17.51
CA GLN A 28 -7.99 20.55 -16.07
C GLN A 28 -9.49 20.40 -15.78
N LYS A 29 -10.34 20.24 -16.79
CA LYS A 29 -11.82 20.24 -16.66
C LYS A 29 -12.45 18.93 -16.17
N PHE A 30 -11.66 17.87 -15.98
CA PHE A 30 -12.18 16.51 -15.76
C PHE A 30 -12.04 15.96 -14.33
N VAL A 31 -11.42 16.73 -13.42
CA VAL A 31 -11.48 16.44 -11.98
C VAL A 31 -12.46 17.44 -11.37
N PRO A 32 -13.52 16.97 -10.67
CA PRO A 32 -14.47 17.83 -9.98
C PRO A 32 -13.77 18.90 -9.14
N ASP A 33 -14.42 20.05 -8.99
CA ASP A 33 -13.87 21.10 -8.15
C ASP A 33 -13.78 20.60 -6.69
N LYS A 34 -12.64 20.82 -6.05
CA LYS A 34 -12.24 20.32 -4.72
C LYS A 34 -11.72 18.87 -4.65
N GLU A 35 -11.58 18.17 -5.78
CA GLU A 35 -10.92 16.87 -5.83
C GLU A 35 -9.48 16.96 -6.36
N TYR A 36 -8.67 15.96 -6.02
CA TYR A 36 -7.28 15.84 -6.47
C TYR A 36 -7.03 14.47 -7.10
N LEU A 37 -6.36 14.47 -8.25
CA LEU A 37 -5.82 13.26 -8.86
C LEU A 37 -4.62 12.74 -8.05
N LEU A 38 -4.68 11.48 -7.62
CA LEU A 38 -3.55 10.82 -6.97
C LEU A 38 -2.44 10.53 -8.01
N SER A 39 -1.38 11.33 -7.92
CA SER A 39 -0.30 11.34 -8.91
C SER A 39 0.90 10.47 -8.52
N LYS A 40 1.14 10.30 -7.22
CA LYS A 40 2.29 9.59 -6.69
C LYS A 40 2.02 9.12 -5.27
N VAL A 41 2.50 7.92 -4.96
CA VAL A 41 2.50 7.38 -3.61
C VAL A 41 3.88 6.83 -3.31
N GLU A 42 4.48 7.30 -2.22
CA GLU A 42 5.76 6.81 -1.71
C GLU A 42 5.57 6.31 -0.28
N VAL A 43 6.24 5.21 0.05
CA VAL A 43 6.46 4.77 1.42
C VAL A 43 7.95 4.90 1.70
N LYS A 44 8.32 5.52 2.81
CA LYS A 44 9.70 5.62 3.27
C LYS A 44 9.80 5.17 4.71
N SER A 45 10.88 4.48 5.03
CA SER A 45 11.31 4.19 6.40
C SER A 45 12.50 5.09 6.72
N ASP A 46 12.62 5.50 7.97
CA ASP A 46 13.81 6.17 8.52
C ASP A 46 14.92 5.21 8.96
N VAL A 47 14.59 3.91 9.07
CA VAL A 47 15.53 2.83 9.42
C VAL A 47 15.66 1.84 8.27
N ASP A 48 16.89 1.39 7.98
CA ASP A 48 17.21 0.46 6.89
C ASP A 48 16.76 -1.00 7.15
N ASP A 49 16.55 -1.39 8.41
CA ASP A 49 16.09 -2.74 8.80
C ASP A 49 14.65 -3.05 8.32
N VAL A 50 13.91 -2.03 7.86
CA VAL A 50 12.55 -2.18 7.34
C VAL A 50 12.52 -1.86 5.85
N ASP A 51 12.32 -2.89 5.02
CA ASP A 51 12.17 -2.72 3.59
C ASP A 51 10.85 -2.02 3.25
N ALA A 52 10.95 -0.73 2.88
CA ALA A 52 9.83 0.08 2.45
C ALA A 52 9.11 -0.50 1.22
N ALA A 53 9.78 -1.30 0.38
CA ALA A 53 9.15 -1.95 -0.77
C ALA A 53 8.10 -2.98 -0.33
N MET A 54 8.37 -3.73 0.74
CA MET A 54 7.39 -4.68 1.29
C MET A 54 6.18 -3.97 1.91
N LEU A 55 6.35 -2.74 2.37
CA LEU A 55 5.27 -1.97 3.00
C LEU A 55 4.27 -1.38 2.00
N HIS A 56 4.67 -1.23 0.73
CA HIS A 56 3.77 -0.75 -0.31
C HIS A 56 2.51 -1.60 -0.48
N GLN A 57 2.51 -2.86 -0.05
CA GLN A 57 1.32 -3.72 -0.11
C GLN A 57 0.20 -3.30 0.85
N TYR A 58 0.53 -2.62 1.95
CA TYR A 58 -0.43 -2.12 2.94
C TYR A 58 -1.05 -0.78 2.55
N VAL A 59 -0.58 -0.18 1.46
CA VAL A 59 -1.13 1.06 0.94
C VAL A 59 -2.31 0.77 0.02
N ARG A 60 -3.49 1.28 0.38
CA ARG A 60 -4.75 0.98 -0.30
C ARG A 60 -4.88 1.67 -1.66
N GLN A 61 -4.45 2.93 -1.76
CA GLN A 61 -4.50 3.66 -3.03
C GLN A 61 -3.14 3.61 -3.73
N LYS A 62 -3.13 3.06 -4.95
CA LYS A 62 -1.95 3.09 -5.83
C LYS A 62 -2.13 4.21 -6.86
N ALA A 63 -1.10 5.01 -7.08
CA ALA A 63 -1.12 5.99 -8.16
C ALA A 63 -1.02 5.27 -9.52
N ASN A 64 -1.74 5.75 -10.52
CA ASN A 64 -1.61 5.20 -11.88
C ASN A 64 -0.25 5.57 -12.49
N SER A 65 0.18 4.82 -13.49
CA SER A 65 1.52 4.90 -14.10
C SER A 65 1.92 6.30 -14.60
N LYS A 66 3.19 6.69 -14.45
CA LYS A 66 3.73 8.07 -14.63
C LYS A 66 3.53 8.70 -16.02
N TRP A 67 3.05 7.97 -17.02
CA TRP A 67 2.91 8.47 -18.38
C TRP A 67 1.85 9.59 -18.50
N PHE A 68 0.86 9.65 -17.59
CA PHE A 68 -0.09 10.77 -17.45
C PHE A 68 0.55 12.13 -17.13
N SER A 69 1.86 12.14 -16.81
CA SER A 69 2.63 13.36 -16.61
C SER A 69 3.49 13.73 -17.84
N LEU A 70 3.78 12.79 -18.73
CA LEU A 70 4.62 12.99 -19.92
C LEU A 70 3.79 13.37 -21.14
N PHE A 71 2.54 12.89 -21.20
CA PHE A 71 1.62 13.23 -22.26
C PHE A 71 0.38 13.86 -21.62
N ASN A 72 0.11 15.13 -21.92
CA ASN A 72 -1.14 15.83 -21.55
C ASN A 72 -2.32 15.24 -22.32
N VAL A 73 -2.57 13.94 -22.21
CA VAL A 73 -3.63 13.27 -22.92
C VAL A 73 -4.94 13.61 -22.21
N PRO A 74 -5.89 14.29 -22.89
CA PRO A 74 -7.17 14.65 -22.29
C PRO A 74 -7.90 13.39 -21.81
N LEU A 75 -8.54 13.47 -20.65
CA LEU A 75 -9.31 12.37 -20.05
C LEU A 75 -10.42 11.79 -20.95
N GLY A 76 -10.77 12.47 -22.04
CA GLY A 76 -11.72 12.01 -23.06
C GLY A 76 -11.19 11.00 -24.09
N THR A 77 -9.87 10.76 -24.21
CA THR A 77 -9.35 9.78 -25.19
C THR A 77 -9.44 8.33 -24.72
N TYR A 78 -9.83 8.11 -23.47
CA TYR A 78 -9.85 6.80 -22.80
C TYR A 78 -11.00 5.93 -23.33
N SER A 79 -12.03 6.55 -23.91
CA SER A 79 -13.17 5.90 -24.55
C SER A 79 -12.92 5.42 -25.99
N LEU A 80 -11.71 5.63 -26.55
CA LEU A 80 -11.41 5.35 -27.96
C LEU A 80 -10.46 4.15 -28.20
N ALA A 81 -10.17 3.32 -27.18
CA ALA A 81 -9.26 2.19 -27.32
C ALA A 81 -9.86 1.05 -28.19
N GLY A 82 -9.31 0.85 -29.39
CA GLY A 82 -9.66 -0.26 -30.29
C GLY A 82 -9.20 -1.63 -29.80
N LYS A 83 -9.89 -2.70 -30.21
CA LYS A 83 -9.80 -4.09 -29.68
C LYS A 83 -8.55 -4.90 -30.05
N ASP A 84 -7.65 -4.41 -30.91
CA ASP A 84 -6.53 -5.21 -31.42
C ASP A 84 -5.35 -5.17 -30.43
N THR A 85 -4.95 -6.26 -29.79
CA THR A 85 -3.94 -6.26 -28.69
C THR A 85 -2.50 -6.54 -29.13
N THR A 86 -2.26 -6.71 -30.44
CA THR A 86 -1.01 -7.31 -30.96
C THR A 86 0.10 -6.28 -31.21
N LYS A 87 -0.25 -5.00 -31.41
CA LYS A 87 0.71 -3.92 -31.68
C LYS A 87 1.22 -3.31 -30.38
N TRP A 88 2.50 -2.92 -30.34
CA TRP A 88 3.12 -2.22 -29.20
C TRP A 88 2.30 -1.02 -28.73
N ILE A 89 1.71 -0.27 -29.67
CA ILE A 89 0.80 0.86 -29.42
C ILE A 89 -0.41 0.43 -28.56
N ASN A 90 -0.94 -0.77 -28.79
CA ASN A 90 -2.14 -1.28 -28.10
C ASN A 90 -1.81 -1.87 -26.71
N ARG A 91 -0.60 -2.40 -26.52
CA ARG A 91 -0.06 -2.73 -25.18
C ARG A 91 0.14 -1.47 -24.33
N THR A 92 0.68 -0.41 -24.93
CA THR A 92 0.77 0.90 -24.29
C THR A 92 -0.63 1.45 -24.02
N LEU A 93 -1.58 1.32 -24.97
CA LEU A 93 -2.97 1.78 -24.80
C LEU A 93 -3.76 1.03 -23.71
N LYS A 94 -3.47 -0.25 -23.47
CA LYS A 94 -4.09 -1.03 -22.40
C LYS A 94 -3.70 -0.52 -21.01
N ASN A 95 -2.44 -0.09 -20.84
CA ASN A 95 -1.96 0.58 -19.62
C ASN A 95 -2.38 2.06 -19.54
N ILE A 96 -2.76 2.66 -20.67
CA ILE A 96 -3.32 4.02 -20.79
C ILE A 96 -4.79 4.08 -20.30
N GLY A 97 -5.53 2.97 -20.37
CA GLY A 97 -6.97 2.91 -20.09
C GLY A 97 -7.39 2.87 -18.62
N GLU A 98 -6.46 2.83 -17.66
CA GLU A 98 -6.79 2.84 -16.23
C GLU A 98 -7.35 4.22 -15.82
N LYS A 99 -8.59 4.24 -15.32
CA LYS A 99 -9.25 5.47 -14.86
C LYS A 99 -8.40 6.16 -13.80
N PRO A 100 -8.27 7.51 -13.85
CA PRO A 100 -7.57 8.27 -12.82
C PRO A 100 -8.07 7.93 -11.41
N VAL A 101 -7.14 7.67 -10.48
CA VAL A 101 -7.48 7.48 -9.07
C VAL A 101 -7.63 8.84 -8.41
N ILE A 102 -8.84 9.16 -7.96
CA ILE A 102 -9.10 10.34 -7.13
C ILE A 102 -8.60 10.06 -5.71
N TYR A 103 -7.96 11.06 -5.11
CA TYR A 103 -7.50 10.99 -3.74
C TYR A 103 -8.67 10.81 -2.78
N ASP A 104 -8.56 9.80 -1.92
CA ASP A 104 -9.53 9.53 -0.86
C ASP A 104 -8.81 9.63 0.49
N SER A 105 -9.22 10.64 1.28
CA SER A 105 -8.64 10.88 2.60
C SER A 105 -8.91 9.74 3.61
N ALA A 106 -10.05 9.04 3.50
CA ALA A 106 -10.37 7.91 4.35
C ALA A 106 -9.47 6.72 4.01
N GLN A 107 -9.28 6.41 2.72
CA GLN A 107 -8.35 5.36 2.29
C GLN A 107 -6.91 5.65 2.68
N ALA A 108 -6.49 6.92 2.62
CA ALA A 108 -5.16 7.32 3.05
C ALA A 108 -4.97 7.16 4.57
N ARG A 109 -5.99 7.48 5.38
CA ARG A 109 -5.99 7.23 6.82
C ARG A 109 -5.93 5.75 7.15
N LEU A 110 -6.73 4.93 6.44
CA LEU A 110 -6.71 3.48 6.61
C LEU A 110 -5.36 2.87 6.21
N SER A 111 -4.72 3.40 5.15
CA SER A 111 -3.36 3.00 4.79
C SER A 111 -2.35 3.28 5.90
N CYS A 112 -2.48 4.40 6.63
CA CYS A 112 -1.62 4.67 7.79
C CYS A 112 -1.83 3.64 8.91
N GLN A 113 -3.08 3.24 9.17
CA GLN A 113 -3.42 2.23 10.17
C GLN A 113 -2.91 0.84 9.79
N ASP A 114 -3.05 0.46 8.52
CA ASP A 114 -2.56 -0.83 8.01
C ASP A 114 -1.03 -0.88 8.07
N LEU A 115 -0.33 0.20 7.70
CA LEU A 115 1.12 0.33 7.84
C LEU A 115 1.57 0.23 9.30
N LEU A 116 0.88 0.94 10.22
CA LEU A 116 1.17 0.88 11.65
C LEU A 116 0.97 -0.54 12.20
N THR A 117 -0.13 -1.19 11.81
CA THR A 117 -0.42 -2.58 12.20
C THR A 117 0.66 -3.53 11.69
N ALA A 118 1.14 -3.34 10.46
CA ALA A 118 2.25 -4.13 9.92
C ALA A 118 3.53 -3.94 10.75
N MET A 119 3.84 -2.71 11.19
CA MET A 119 4.98 -2.44 12.06
C MET A 119 4.86 -3.16 13.41
N HIS A 120 3.68 -3.10 14.04
CA HIS A 120 3.43 -3.84 15.27
C HIS A 120 3.60 -5.35 15.06
N ASN A 121 3.09 -5.89 13.96
CA ASN A 121 3.25 -7.31 13.63
C ASN A 121 4.73 -7.72 13.43
N MET A 122 5.57 -6.78 12.96
CA MET A 122 7.02 -6.95 12.79
C MET A 122 7.82 -6.70 14.08
N GLY A 123 7.15 -6.41 15.20
CA GLY A 123 7.77 -6.24 16.51
C GLY A 123 8.12 -4.81 16.91
N TYR A 124 7.67 -3.82 16.14
CA TYR A 124 7.91 -2.40 16.42
C TYR A 124 6.70 -1.78 17.15
N MET A 125 6.63 -1.95 18.46
CA MET A 125 5.44 -1.58 19.25
C MET A 125 5.27 -0.07 19.46
N ASN A 126 6.38 0.68 19.37
CA ASN A 126 6.39 2.14 19.48
C ASN A 126 6.41 2.82 18.10
N ALA A 127 6.08 2.07 17.04
CA ALA A 127 6.11 2.60 15.69
C ALA A 127 5.10 3.74 15.51
N SER A 128 5.38 4.63 14.58
CA SER A 128 4.43 5.64 14.12
C SER A 128 4.48 5.78 12.61
N VAL A 129 3.37 6.25 12.02
CA VAL A 129 3.26 6.50 10.59
C VAL A 129 2.67 7.89 10.39
N SER A 130 3.38 8.73 9.64
CA SER A 130 2.92 10.07 9.28
C SER A 130 2.63 10.16 7.78
N LEU A 131 1.66 11.00 7.41
CA LEU A 131 1.26 11.21 6.02
C LEU A 131 1.54 12.64 5.59
N SER A 132 2.50 12.80 4.69
CA SER A 132 2.81 14.06 4.02
C SER A 132 2.09 14.15 2.69
N LYS A 133 1.52 15.33 2.38
CA LYS A 133 0.78 15.60 1.15
C LYS A 133 1.41 16.76 0.39
N LYS A 134 1.68 16.57 -0.90
CA LYS A 134 2.16 17.64 -1.79
C LYS A 134 1.16 17.88 -2.91
N ILE A 135 0.58 19.06 -2.93
CA ILE A 135 -0.41 19.47 -3.95
C ILE A 135 0.30 20.27 -5.05
N SER A 136 -0.04 19.97 -6.30
CA SER A 136 0.41 20.71 -7.48
C SER A 136 -0.74 20.78 -8.50
N GLY A 137 -1.41 21.93 -8.56
CA GLY A 137 -2.65 22.07 -9.33
C GLY A 137 -3.74 21.11 -8.85
N LYS A 138 -4.37 20.36 -9.77
CA LYS A 138 -5.36 19.32 -9.46
C LYS A 138 -4.73 17.94 -9.16
N LYS A 139 -3.43 17.88 -8.87
CA LYS A 139 -2.70 16.65 -8.52
C LYS A 139 -2.25 16.68 -7.07
N ILE A 140 -2.27 15.52 -6.41
CA ILE A 140 -1.73 15.32 -5.08
C ILE A 140 -0.76 14.13 -5.08
N ALA A 141 0.34 14.28 -4.37
CA ALA A 141 1.31 13.22 -4.08
C ALA A 141 1.27 12.93 -2.59
N LEU A 142 1.21 11.64 -2.24
CA LEU A 142 1.22 11.16 -0.87
C LEU A 142 2.58 10.53 -0.55
N LYS A 143 3.10 10.83 0.62
CA LYS A 143 4.29 10.21 1.17
C LYS A 143 3.96 9.73 2.58
N TYR A 144 4.01 8.42 2.78
CA TYR A 144 3.87 7.78 4.08
C TYR A 144 5.28 7.61 4.65
N ASP A 145 5.55 8.33 5.73
CA ASP A 145 6.80 8.27 6.47
C ASP A 145 6.58 7.36 7.68
N VAL A 146 7.21 6.18 7.64
CA VAL A 146 7.14 5.15 8.66
C VAL A 146 8.35 5.30 9.58
N HIS A 147 8.07 5.31 10.88
CA HIS A 147 9.06 5.43 11.94
C HIS A 147 8.95 4.19 12.85
N PRO A 148 9.70 3.11 12.58
CA PRO A 148 9.57 1.86 13.34
C PRO A 148 10.01 2.01 14.81
N GLY A 149 11.08 2.77 15.07
CA GLY A 149 11.71 2.81 16.38
C GLY A 149 12.42 1.49 16.74
N GLU A 150 12.68 1.27 18.02
CA GLU A 150 13.37 0.07 18.49
C GLU A 150 12.44 -1.15 18.51
N PRO A 151 12.92 -2.31 18.03
CA PRO A 151 12.15 -3.54 18.09
C PRO A 151 12.05 -4.09 19.51
N PHE A 152 10.91 -4.70 19.81
CA PHE A 152 10.68 -5.36 21.09
C PHE A 152 11.20 -6.81 21.04
N TYR A 153 11.77 -7.25 22.16
CA TYR A 153 12.32 -8.59 22.32
C TYR A 153 11.64 -9.30 23.49
N ILE A 154 11.45 -10.61 23.34
CA ILE A 154 10.87 -11.47 24.36
C ILE A 154 11.83 -11.51 25.57
N ARG A 155 11.32 -11.16 26.75
CA ARG A 155 12.09 -11.22 28.00
C ARG A 155 11.91 -12.57 28.67
N ASN A 156 10.66 -12.92 28.97
CA ASN A 156 10.25 -14.16 29.61
C ASN A 156 9.09 -14.78 28.82
N VAL A 157 8.95 -16.10 28.91
CA VAL A 157 7.83 -16.84 28.33
C VAL A 157 7.32 -17.77 29.42
N ASP A 158 6.06 -17.57 29.80
CA ASP A 158 5.35 -18.40 30.76
C ASP A 158 4.24 -19.17 30.06
N TYR A 159 4.08 -20.44 30.40
CA TYR A 159 3.05 -21.31 29.85
C TYR A 159 2.01 -21.58 30.94
N VAL A 160 0.74 -21.39 30.58
CA VAL A 160 -0.40 -21.78 31.42
C VAL A 160 -1.15 -22.86 30.65
N ILE A 161 -1.05 -24.10 31.14
CA ILE A 161 -1.60 -25.29 30.48
C ILE A 161 -2.48 -26.01 31.49
N ASP A 162 -3.76 -26.16 31.16
CA ASP A 162 -4.74 -26.78 32.06
C ASP A 162 -4.57 -28.32 32.15
N ASP A 163 -4.09 -28.95 31.07
CA ASP A 163 -3.92 -30.39 30.97
C ASP A 163 -2.47 -30.80 31.33
N PRO A 164 -2.25 -31.54 32.43
CA PRO A 164 -0.91 -31.93 32.88
C PRO A 164 -0.22 -32.91 31.92
N VAL A 165 -0.96 -33.67 31.12
CA VAL A 165 -0.40 -34.59 30.11
C VAL A 165 0.18 -33.78 28.95
N ILE A 166 -0.53 -32.74 28.52
CA ILE A 166 -0.05 -31.81 27.47
C ILE A 166 1.16 -31.04 27.98
N GLU A 167 1.15 -30.57 29.23
CA GLU A 167 2.29 -29.89 29.84
C GLU A 167 3.55 -30.77 29.85
N GLN A 168 3.40 -32.03 30.26
CA GLN A 168 4.49 -33.01 30.22
C GLN A 168 5.00 -33.24 28.80
N LEU A 169 4.09 -33.39 27.83
CA LEU A 169 4.43 -33.67 26.43
C LEU A 169 5.20 -32.51 25.78
N LEU A 170 4.84 -31.26 26.12
CA LEU A 170 5.54 -30.08 25.61
C LEU A 170 6.98 -29.98 26.10
N GLY A 171 7.33 -30.72 27.16
CA GLY A 171 8.71 -30.86 27.62
C GLY A 171 9.31 -29.53 28.06
N LEU A 172 8.50 -28.66 28.69
CA LEU A 172 8.87 -27.27 29.03
C LEU A 172 10.08 -27.15 29.97
N ARG A 173 10.51 -28.25 30.60
CA ARG A 173 11.71 -28.31 31.45
C ARG A 173 13.01 -28.30 30.64
N ASP A 174 12.95 -28.60 29.34
CA ASP A 174 14.08 -28.59 28.41
C ASP A 174 14.00 -27.38 27.49
N SER A 175 14.82 -26.37 27.76
CA SER A 175 14.85 -25.12 27.00
C SER A 175 15.25 -25.30 25.54
N SER A 176 15.88 -26.43 25.17
CA SER A 176 16.23 -26.70 23.76
C SER A 176 15.01 -26.99 22.88
N LYS A 177 13.85 -27.30 23.49
CA LYS A 177 12.59 -27.59 22.80
C LYS A 177 11.69 -26.37 22.62
N TRP A 178 12.08 -25.23 23.17
CA TRP A 178 11.27 -24.02 23.15
C TRP A 178 11.34 -23.36 21.77
N GLY A 179 10.19 -23.08 21.16
CA GLY A 179 10.17 -22.31 19.91
C GLY A 179 10.21 -20.79 20.16
N LEU A 180 9.75 -20.32 21.32
CA LEU A 180 9.97 -18.95 21.80
C LEU A 180 10.99 -18.94 22.93
N HIS A 181 11.93 -18.01 22.89
CA HIS A 181 12.93 -17.86 23.94
C HIS A 181 13.30 -16.41 24.17
N ARG A 182 13.96 -16.16 25.30
CA ARG A 182 14.49 -14.84 25.66
C ARG A 182 15.42 -14.30 24.56
N GLY A 183 15.30 -13.01 24.27
CA GLY A 183 16.10 -12.32 23.26
C GLY A 183 15.58 -12.47 21.82
N MET A 184 14.54 -13.29 21.58
CA MET A 184 13.90 -13.37 20.27
C MET A 184 13.05 -12.11 20.00
N LYS A 185 13.05 -11.60 18.76
CA LYS A 185 12.19 -10.47 18.36
C LYS A 185 10.72 -10.83 18.57
N PHE A 186 9.96 -9.96 19.21
CA PHE A 186 8.54 -10.17 19.51
C PHE A 186 7.69 -9.86 18.27
N THR A 187 7.63 -10.82 17.34
CA THR A 187 6.89 -10.69 16.07
C THR A 187 5.71 -11.65 16.02
N VAL A 188 4.65 -11.27 15.31
CA VAL A 188 3.49 -12.15 15.08
C VAL A 188 3.90 -13.43 14.34
N ALA A 189 4.90 -13.34 13.45
CA ALA A 189 5.44 -14.51 12.76
C ALA A 189 6.05 -15.53 13.72
N ASN A 190 6.85 -15.08 14.69
CA ASN A 190 7.44 -15.96 15.71
C ASN A 190 6.36 -16.60 16.59
N LEU A 191 5.36 -15.82 17.00
CA LEU A 191 4.21 -16.34 17.76
C LEU A 191 3.40 -17.39 16.98
N ASP A 192 3.12 -17.16 15.69
CA ASP A 192 2.41 -18.13 14.85
C ASP A 192 3.25 -19.38 14.57
N ASN A 193 4.58 -19.25 14.43
CA ASN A 193 5.49 -20.38 14.31
C ASN A 193 5.47 -21.26 15.56
N GLU A 194 5.42 -20.66 16.76
CA GLU A 194 5.29 -21.42 17.99
C GLU A 194 3.95 -22.15 18.08
N ARG A 195 2.85 -21.49 17.69
CA ARG A 195 1.55 -22.15 17.58
C ARG A 195 1.59 -23.36 16.66
N LYS A 196 2.22 -23.22 15.49
CA LYS A 196 2.40 -24.33 14.53
C LYS A 196 3.23 -25.45 15.14
N ARG A 197 4.35 -25.14 15.80
CA ARG A 197 5.21 -26.14 16.45
C ARG A 197 4.42 -26.95 17.48
N ILE A 198 3.70 -26.28 18.38
CA ILE A 198 2.88 -26.93 19.42
C ILE A 198 1.76 -27.75 18.78
N THR A 199 1.04 -27.18 17.81
CA THR A 199 -0.05 -27.87 17.11
C THR A 199 0.44 -29.15 16.44
N ASN A 200 1.56 -29.08 15.71
CA ASN A 200 2.15 -30.23 15.03
C ASN A 200 2.62 -31.29 16.03
N LEU A 201 3.25 -30.88 17.14
CA LEU A 201 3.66 -31.81 18.21
C LEU A 201 2.45 -32.57 18.75
N LEU A 202 1.39 -31.86 19.14
CA LEU A 202 0.20 -32.49 19.73
C LEU A 202 -0.54 -33.37 18.71
N GLN A 203 -0.66 -32.95 17.45
CA GLN A 203 -1.29 -33.77 16.42
C GLN A 203 -0.50 -35.06 16.15
N ASN A 204 0.83 -35.00 16.17
CA ASN A 204 1.69 -36.18 16.01
C ASN A 204 1.57 -37.16 17.19
N GLU A 205 1.11 -36.67 18.34
CA GLU A 205 0.93 -37.43 19.59
C GLU A 205 -0.53 -37.85 19.80
N GLY A 206 -1.34 -37.83 18.73
CA GLY A 206 -2.72 -38.35 18.70
C GLY A 206 -3.82 -37.32 18.94
N TYR A 207 -3.49 -36.05 19.20
CA TYR A 207 -4.48 -34.98 19.39
C TYR A 207 -4.94 -34.40 18.04
N TYR A 208 -5.51 -35.23 17.15
CA TYR A 208 -5.84 -34.84 15.77
C TYR A 208 -6.85 -33.68 15.61
N ARG A 209 -7.65 -33.40 16.65
CA ARG A 209 -8.59 -32.27 16.67
C ARG A 209 -8.00 -31.00 17.26
N PHE A 210 -6.76 -31.03 17.73
CA PHE A 210 -6.09 -29.85 18.26
C PHE A 210 -5.84 -28.83 17.15
N ASN A 211 -6.18 -27.57 17.42
CA ASN A 211 -6.03 -26.45 16.50
C ASN A 211 -5.22 -25.34 17.18
N LYS A 212 -4.40 -24.64 16.40
CA LYS A 212 -3.63 -23.46 16.82
C LYS A 212 -4.46 -22.37 17.51
N ASP A 213 -5.76 -22.27 17.22
CA ASP A 213 -6.66 -21.28 17.83
C ASP A 213 -6.93 -21.56 19.32
N PHE A 214 -6.61 -22.77 19.80
CA PHE A 214 -6.62 -23.08 21.23
C PHE A 214 -5.45 -22.45 21.98
N ILE A 215 -4.42 -21.98 21.27
CA ILE A 215 -3.24 -21.32 21.86
C ILE A 215 -3.43 -19.80 21.77
N ARG A 216 -3.48 -19.13 22.93
CA ARG A 216 -3.60 -17.68 23.02
C ARG A 216 -2.32 -17.10 23.62
N PHE A 217 -1.94 -15.92 23.14
CA PHE A 217 -0.85 -15.15 23.72
C PHE A 217 -1.44 -13.93 24.42
N SER A 218 -0.94 -13.66 25.63
CA SER A 218 -1.07 -12.38 26.29
C SER A 218 0.32 -11.78 26.42
N ALA A 219 0.46 -10.49 26.18
CA ALA A 219 1.73 -9.79 26.30
C ALA A 219 1.56 -8.60 27.23
N ASP A 220 2.51 -8.46 28.16
CA ASP A 220 2.62 -7.31 29.05
C ASP A 220 3.89 -6.54 28.69
N SER A 221 3.73 -5.26 28.33
CA SER A 221 4.80 -4.36 27.94
C SER A 221 5.11 -3.28 28.98
N THR A 222 4.54 -3.37 30.19
CA THR A 222 4.64 -2.35 31.26
C THR A 222 6.06 -2.06 31.76
N ALA A 223 7.07 -2.79 31.30
CA ALA A 223 8.46 -2.61 31.74
C ALA A 223 9.35 -1.75 30.81
N ASN A 224 8.79 -1.10 29.78
CA ASN A 224 9.51 -0.20 28.86
C ASN A 224 8.85 1.19 28.71
N LEU A 225 8.06 1.63 29.69
CA LEU A 225 7.55 3.02 29.78
C LEU A 225 8.45 3.86 30.70
#